data_AF-A0A7K1C4M7-F1
#
_entry.id   AF-A0A7K1C4M7-F1
#
_cell.length_a   1.000
_cell.length_b   1.000
_cell.length_c   1.000
_cell.angle_alpha   90.00
_cell.angle_beta   90.00
_cell.angle_gamma   90.00
#
_symmetry.space_group_name_H-M   'P 1'
#
loop_
_entity.id
_entity.type
_entity.pdbx_description
1 polymer ?
#
loop_
_entity_poly.entity_id
_entity_poly.type
_entity_poly.pdbx_seq_one_letter_code
_entity_poly.pdbx_strand_id
1 'polypeptide(L)'
;VVILGYTDLPGRLPQQASQLFGTNMLNLLKLLTPEKDGQLVLDFEDVVQRSVTVVQDGSVTWPPPPVQVSAAPAAAATEPVPVAEKRQMSPLRKGILKGLGLAVVLAVCAFAPAPLPQHFLVLMLSVVVGFYVIGKVHHALHTPLMSVTNAISGIIVVGAIGQLASTSVVVQVLAAIGVLLASINIFGGFAVTRRMLKMFSKGGNK
;
A
#
# COMPACT_ATOMS: atom_id res chain seq x y z
N VAL A 1 -38.99 3.37 5.55
CA VAL A 1 -37.85 4.14 5.00
C VAL A 1 -37.10 4.74 6.18
N VAL A 2 -35.78 4.63 6.25
CA VAL A 2 -34.98 5.26 7.31
C VAL A 2 -34.18 6.39 6.68
N ILE A 3 -34.36 7.62 7.17
CA ILE A 3 -33.63 8.80 6.72
C ILE A 3 -32.64 9.18 7.82
N LEU A 4 -31.36 9.23 7.50
CA LEU A 4 -30.29 9.63 8.42
C LEU A 4 -29.83 11.04 8.08
N GLY A 5 -30.01 11.99 9.00
CA GLY A 5 -29.68 13.41 8.83
C GLY A 5 -28.62 13.90 9.83
N TYR A 6 -27.57 13.11 10.04
CA TYR A 6 -26.49 13.52 10.95
C TYR A 6 -25.71 14.70 10.36
N THR A 7 -25.52 15.75 11.16
CA THR A 7 -24.82 16.98 10.77
C THR A 7 -23.33 16.95 11.12
N ASP A 8 -22.92 15.98 11.93
CA ASP A 8 -21.59 15.85 12.53
C ASP A 8 -20.94 14.49 12.22
N LEU A 9 -21.13 13.97 11.00
CA LEU A 9 -20.64 12.65 10.59
C LEU A 9 -19.15 12.39 10.94
N PRO A 10 -18.20 13.35 10.80
CA PRO A 10 -16.82 13.15 11.23
C PRO A 10 -16.66 12.87 12.74
N GLY A 11 -17.53 13.43 13.59
CA GLY A 11 -17.53 13.21 15.03
C GLY A 11 -17.80 11.75 15.44
N ARG A 12 -18.33 10.93 14.53
CA ARG A 12 -18.58 9.50 14.74
C ARG A 12 -17.34 8.62 14.50
N LEU A 13 -16.26 9.21 13.97
CA LEU A 13 -14.94 8.59 13.84
C LEU A 13 -13.87 9.56 14.38
N PRO A 14 -13.93 9.90 15.69
CA PRO A 14 -13.18 11.03 16.25
C PRO A 14 -11.66 10.83 16.18
N GLN A 15 -11.19 9.58 16.32
CA GLN A 15 -9.77 9.25 16.23
C GLN A 15 -9.20 9.57 14.84
N GLN A 16 -9.87 9.11 13.78
CA GLN A 16 -9.47 9.34 12.40
C GLN A 16 -9.60 10.80 12.01
N ALA A 17 -10.71 11.44 12.37
CA ALA A 17 -10.92 12.86 12.11
C ALA A 17 -9.81 13.70 12.75
N SER A 18 -9.45 13.41 14.00
CA SER A 18 -8.38 14.11 14.73
C SER A 18 -7.01 13.88 14.11
N GLN A 19 -6.70 12.65 13.68
CA GLN A 19 -5.42 12.34 13.04
C GLN A 19 -5.26 13.08 11.69
N LEU A 20 -6.31 13.08 10.86
CA LEU A 20 -6.28 13.75 9.56
C LEU A 20 -6.24 15.28 9.73
N PHE A 21 -7.04 15.82 10.65
CA PHE A 21 -7.01 17.24 10.98
C PHE A 21 -5.64 17.68 11.51
N GLY A 22 -5.05 16.92 12.44
CA GLY A 22 -3.71 17.18 12.96
C GLY A 22 -2.64 17.12 11.88
N THR A 23 -2.77 16.20 10.91
CA THR A 23 -1.87 16.13 9.74
C THR A 23 -2.00 17.38 8.87
N ASN A 24 -3.21 17.87 8.63
CA ASN A 24 -3.43 19.11 7.88
C ASN A 24 -2.85 20.33 8.61
N MET A 25 -3.02 20.42 9.93
CA MET A 25 -2.42 21.48 10.75
C MET A 25 -0.89 21.43 10.72
N LEU A 26 -0.29 20.24 10.82
CA LEU A 26 1.16 20.07 10.70
C LEU A 26 1.68 20.53 9.33
N ASN A 27 0.98 20.20 8.26
CA ASN A 27 1.37 20.60 6.91
C ASN A 27 1.25 22.11 6.71
N LEU A 28 0.21 22.74 7.26
CA LEU A 28 0.08 24.20 7.28
C LEU A 28 1.22 24.85 8.06
N LEU A 29 1.55 24.34 9.26
CA LEU A 29 2.67 24.86 10.06
C LEU A 29 4.00 24.74 9.32
N LYS A 30 4.25 23.62 8.63
CA LYS A 30 5.46 23.46 7.79
C LYS A 30 5.55 24.51 6.70
N LEU A 31 4.43 24.92 6.11
CA LEU A 31 4.38 25.99 5.11
C LEU A 31 4.71 27.35 5.74
N LEU A 32 4.20 27.61 6.95
CA LEU A 32 4.42 28.84 7.71
C LEU A 32 5.80 28.93 8.36
N THR A 33 6.53 27.81 8.50
CA THR A 33 7.87 27.75 9.09
C THR A 33 8.86 27.10 8.11
N PRO A 34 9.18 27.73 6.97
CA PRO A 34 9.99 27.11 5.92
C PRO A 34 11.39 26.68 6.40
N GLU A 35 12.00 27.46 7.27
CA GLU A 35 13.34 27.21 7.83
C GLU A 35 13.35 26.19 9.00
N LYS A 36 12.18 25.68 9.40
CA LYS A 36 12.02 24.72 10.52
C LYS A 36 12.58 25.21 11.87
N ASP A 37 12.73 26.52 12.01
CA ASP A 37 13.21 27.22 13.20
C ASP A 37 12.11 27.52 14.22
N GLY A 38 10.85 27.23 13.88
CA GLY A 38 9.69 27.51 14.70
C GLY A 38 9.22 28.97 14.66
N GLN A 39 9.80 29.80 13.81
CA GLN A 39 9.36 31.18 13.58
C GLN A 39 8.30 31.20 12.48
N LEU A 40 7.14 31.77 12.78
CA LEU A 40 6.05 31.91 11.81
C LEU A 40 6.37 33.04 10.84
N VAL A 41 6.50 32.71 9.55
CA VAL A 41 6.66 33.66 8.46
C VAL A 41 5.39 33.65 7.63
N LEU A 42 4.66 34.77 7.64
CA LEU A 42 3.49 34.98 6.79
C LEU A 42 3.92 35.65 5.49
N ASP A 43 4.00 34.85 4.43
CA ASP A 43 4.29 35.30 3.07
C ASP A 43 2.98 35.48 2.30
N PHE A 44 2.61 36.74 2.02
CA PHE A 44 1.38 37.06 1.29
C PHE A 44 1.51 36.89 -0.23
N GLU A 45 2.71 36.61 -0.73
CA GLU A 45 2.94 36.18 -2.10
C GLU A 45 2.61 34.68 -2.28
N ASP A 46 2.65 33.90 -1.20
CA ASP A 46 2.15 32.52 -1.20
C ASP A 46 0.61 32.53 -1.21
N VAL A 47 0.06 32.04 -2.32
CA VAL A 47 -1.39 31.96 -2.56
C VAL A 47 -2.13 31.20 -1.46
N VAL A 48 -1.55 30.14 -0.91
CA VAL A 48 -2.15 29.31 0.13
C VAL A 48 -2.18 30.09 1.45
N GLN A 49 -1.07 30.73 1.82
CA GLN A 49 -0.99 31.56 3.03
C GLN A 49 -1.92 32.77 2.95
N ARG A 50 -1.98 33.45 1.81
CA ARG A 50 -2.90 34.57 1.56
C ARG A 50 -4.37 34.17 1.64
N SER A 51 -4.70 32.95 1.18
CA SER A 51 -6.08 32.45 1.14
C SER A 51 -6.59 31.99 2.50
N VAL A 52 -5.73 31.37 3.32
CA VAL A 52 -6.11 30.87 4.65
C VAL A 52 -6.08 31.97 5.72
N THR A 53 -5.27 33.01 5.54
CA THR A 53 -5.15 34.12 6.49
C THR A 53 -6.29 35.11 6.31
N VAL A 54 -7.20 35.15 7.29
CA VAL A 54 -8.39 36.03 7.28
C VAL A 54 -8.20 37.34 8.04
N VAL A 55 -7.23 37.41 8.96
CA VAL A 55 -6.88 38.60 9.74
C VAL A 55 -5.37 38.64 9.94
N GLN A 56 -4.77 39.82 9.79
CA GLN A 56 -3.37 40.09 10.11
C GLN A 56 -3.27 41.42 10.88
N ASP A 57 -2.64 41.40 12.05
CA ASP A 57 -2.41 42.57 12.90
C ASP A 57 -3.68 43.42 13.16
N GLY A 58 -4.82 42.75 13.33
CA GLY A 58 -6.12 43.38 13.57
C GLY A 58 -6.84 43.90 12.31
N SER A 59 -6.21 43.82 11.14
CA SER A 59 -6.83 44.15 9.85
C SER A 59 -7.43 42.90 9.20
N VAL A 60 -8.66 43.01 8.69
CA VAL A 60 -9.33 41.91 7.97
C VAL A 60 -8.74 41.81 6.57
N THR A 61 -8.18 40.66 6.23
CA THR A 61 -7.55 40.37 4.93
C THR A 61 -8.47 39.57 4.00
N TRP A 62 -9.67 39.21 4.46
CA TRP A 62 -10.71 38.58 3.65
C TRP A 62 -11.55 39.64 2.91
N PRO A 63 -11.98 39.40 1.65
CA PRO A 63 -11.75 38.22 0.82
C PRO A 63 -10.33 38.20 0.20
N PRO A 64 -9.76 37.01 -0.04
CA PRO A 64 -8.52 36.93 -0.81
C PRO A 64 -8.74 37.43 -2.24
N PRO A 65 -7.73 38.06 -2.87
CA PRO A 65 -7.81 38.39 -4.28
C PRO A 65 -8.07 37.10 -5.08
N PRO A 66 -8.76 37.18 -6.24
CA PRO A 66 -8.89 36.04 -7.12
C PRO A 66 -7.51 35.43 -7.33
N VAL A 67 -7.39 34.13 -7.04
CA VAL A 67 -6.15 33.42 -7.26
C VAL A 67 -5.86 33.52 -8.74
N GLN A 68 -4.95 34.41 -9.10
CA GLN A 68 -4.25 34.31 -10.34
C GLN A 68 -3.41 33.06 -10.13
N VAL A 69 -3.95 31.93 -10.55
CA VAL A 69 -3.10 30.82 -10.93
C VAL A 69 -2.19 31.44 -11.96
N SER A 70 -1.01 31.89 -11.52
CA SER A 70 0.15 31.80 -12.37
C SER A 70 0.15 30.32 -12.71
N ALA A 71 -0.49 29.97 -13.83
CA ALA A 71 -0.46 28.65 -14.39
C ALA A 71 1.01 28.30 -14.33
N ALA A 72 1.40 27.40 -13.41
CA ALA A 72 2.79 27.20 -13.01
C ALA A 72 3.64 27.31 -14.27
N PRO A 73 4.43 28.40 -14.44
CA PRO A 73 4.66 29.08 -15.72
C PRO A 73 4.66 28.08 -16.86
N ALA A 74 3.49 27.86 -17.49
CA ALA A 74 3.12 26.60 -18.16
C ALA A 74 4.34 25.76 -18.53
N ALA A 75 4.90 24.99 -17.56
CA ALA A 75 6.32 24.61 -17.53
C ALA A 75 6.91 24.53 -18.93
N ALA A 76 7.47 25.66 -19.44
CA ALA A 76 7.53 26.00 -20.87
C ALA A 76 7.19 24.84 -21.79
N ALA A 77 5.89 24.53 -21.96
CA ALA A 77 5.37 23.19 -22.33
C ALA A 77 6.52 22.24 -22.63
N THR A 78 7.18 21.69 -21.59
CA THR A 78 8.32 20.79 -21.78
C THR A 78 7.80 19.83 -22.82
N GLU A 79 8.36 19.91 -24.04
CA GLU A 79 7.93 19.09 -25.16
C GLU A 79 7.66 17.73 -24.55
N PRO A 80 6.42 17.21 -24.61
CA PRO A 80 5.96 16.14 -23.72
C PRO A 80 7.10 15.16 -23.64
N VAL A 81 7.82 15.13 -22.50
CA VAL A 81 9.18 14.55 -22.44
C VAL A 81 8.99 13.20 -23.08
N PRO A 82 9.51 12.96 -24.30
CA PRO A 82 8.97 11.92 -25.16
C PRO A 82 9.06 10.68 -24.30
N VAL A 83 7.88 10.15 -23.91
CA VAL A 83 7.79 9.15 -22.84
C VAL A 83 8.79 8.11 -23.24
N ALA A 84 9.95 8.07 -22.55
CA ALA A 84 11.15 7.53 -23.14
C ALA A 84 10.77 6.16 -23.65
N GLU A 85 10.71 6.03 -24.98
CA GLU A 85 9.94 4.97 -25.63
C GLU A 85 10.48 3.69 -25.03
N LYS A 86 9.67 3.02 -24.17
CA LYS A 86 10.19 2.02 -23.22
C LYS A 86 11.05 1.08 -24.02
N ARG A 87 12.38 1.19 -23.87
CA ARG A 87 13.35 0.71 -24.85
C ARG A 87 13.03 -0.76 -25.08
N GLN A 88 12.32 -1.05 -26.17
CA GLN A 88 11.73 -2.37 -26.31
C GLN A 88 12.90 -3.32 -26.47
N MET A 89 13.07 -4.24 -25.52
CA MET A 89 14.19 -5.16 -25.58
C MET A 89 14.19 -5.85 -26.94
N SER A 90 15.33 -5.78 -27.64
CA SER A 90 15.54 -6.46 -28.92
C SER A 90 15.07 -7.92 -28.81
N PRO A 91 14.42 -8.49 -29.85
CA PRO A 91 13.94 -9.86 -29.84
C PRO A 91 15.03 -10.86 -29.46
N LEU A 92 16.29 -10.59 -29.84
CA LEU A 92 17.46 -11.37 -29.45
C LEU A 92 17.69 -11.35 -27.92
N ARG A 93 17.63 -10.16 -27.31
CA ARG A 93 17.81 -9.99 -25.85
C ARG A 93 16.70 -10.68 -25.06
N LYS A 94 15.45 -10.64 -25.57
CA LYS A 94 14.32 -11.39 -24.99
C LYS A 94 14.53 -12.90 -25.12
N GLY A 95 15.03 -13.37 -26.27
CA GLY A 95 15.36 -14.77 -26.51
C GLY A 95 16.46 -15.27 -25.56
N ILE A 96 17.55 -14.52 -25.44
CA ILE A 96 18.65 -14.83 -24.52
C ILE A 96 18.15 -14.88 -23.07
N LEU A 97 17.34 -13.92 -22.63
CA LEU A 97 16.83 -13.90 -21.26
C LEU A 97 15.93 -15.10 -20.95
N LYS A 98 15.06 -15.49 -21.89
CA LYS A 98 14.24 -16.70 -21.77
C LYS A 98 15.08 -17.98 -21.76
N GLY A 99 16.08 -18.07 -22.65
CA GLY A 99 17.01 -19.19 -22.71
C GLY A 99 17.85 -19.33 -21.44
N LEU A 100 18.33 -18.21 -20.89
CA LEU A 100 19.04 -18.18 -19.61
C LEU A 100 18.14 -18.64 -18.46
N GLY A 101 16.89 -18.16 -18.41
CA GLY A 101 15.91 -18.61 -17.42
C GLY A 101 15.68 -20.11 -17.46
N LEU A 102 15.48 -20.68 -18.66
CA LEU A 102 15.33 -22.12 -18.84
C LEU A 102 16.60 -22.90 -18.45
N ALA A 103 17.78 -22.40 -18.83
CA ALA A 103 19.05 -23.02 -18.49
C ALA A 103 19.30 -23.05 -16.97
N VAL A 104 18.95 -21.98 -16.25
CA VAL A 104 19.04 -21.94 -14.78
C VAL A 104 18.12 -22.98 -14.15
N VAL A 105 16.86 -23.08 -14.61
CA VAL A 105 15.92 -24.09 -14.11
C VAL A 105 16.44 -25.51 -14.35
N LEU A 106 16.96 -25.79 -15.54
CA LEU A 106 17.53 -27.10 -15.87
C LEU A 106 18.77 -27.42 -15.04
N ALA A 107 19.65 -26.43 -14.81
CA ALA A 107 20.83 -26.59 -13.97
C ALA A 107 20.43 -26.90 -12.51
N VAL A 108 19.45 -26.20 -11.96
CA VAL A 108 18.94 -26.50 -10.61
C VAL A 108 18.39 -27.93 -10.54
N CYS A 109 17.62 -28.37 -11.53
CA CYS A 109 17.11 -29.75 -11.56
C CYS A 109 18.19 -30.82 -11.72
N ALA A 110 19.28 -30.53 -12.45
CA ALA A 110 20.35 -31.48 -12.72
C ALA A 110 21.36 -31.61 -11.56
N PHE A 111 21.62 -30.52 -10.83
CA PHE A 111 22.68 -30.46 -9.82
C PHE A 111 22.18 -30.38 -8.37
N ALA A 112 20.89 -30.12 -8.12
CA ALA A 112 20.39 -30.01 -6.75
C ALA A 112 20.19 -31.40 -6.10
N PRO A 113 20.60 -31.59 -4.83
CA PRO A 113 20.37 -32.83 -4.11
C PRO A 113 18.88 -33.06 -3.83
N ALA A 114 18.44 -34.33 -3.84
CA ALA A 114 17.07 -34.68 -3.48
C ALA A 114 16.76 -34.25 -2.02
N PRO A 115 15.56 -33.71 -1.72
CA PRO A 115 14.35 -33.60 -2.56
C PRO A 115 14.18 -32.22 -3.26
N LEU A 116 15.22 -31.38 -3.33
CA LEU A 116 15.09 -30.02 -3.88
C LEU A 116 14.50 -29.94 -5.30
N PRO A 117 14.83 -30.82 -6.26
CA PRO A 117 14.21 -30.81 -7.58
C PRO A 117 12.68 -30.93 -7.53
N GLN A 118 12.13 -31.71 -6.60
CA GLN A 118 10.70 -31.88 -6.42
C GLN A 118 10.05 -30.59 -5.88
N HIS A 119 10.65 -29.96 -4.86
CA HIS A 119 10.16 -28.68 -4.33
C HIS A 119 10.18 -27.57 -5.39
N PHE A 120 11.22 -27.54 -6.23
CA PHE A 120 11.36 -26.56 -7.28
C PHE A 120 10.31 -26.77 -8.39
N LEU A 121 10.01 -28.02 -8.75
CA LEU A 121 8.93 -28.34 -9.68
C LEU A 121 7.57 -27.87 -9.15
N VAL A 122 7.26 -28.15 -7.88
CA VAL A 122 6.03 -27.68 -7.23
C VAL A 122 5.97 -26.15 -7.20
N LEU A 123 7.09 -25.47 -6.92
CA LEU A 123 7.18 -24.02 -6.95
C LEU A 123 6.85 -23.46 -8.33
N MET A 124 7.46 -24.00 -9.40
CA MET A 124 7.22 -23.53 -10.77
C MET A 124 5.77 -23.71 -11.19
N LEU A 125 5.17 -24.88 -10.91
CA LEU A 125 3.76 -25.13 -11.20
C LEU A 125 2.84 -24.20 -10.38
N SER A 126 3.17 -23.95 -9.11
CA SER A 126 2.42 -23.04 -8.25
C SER A 126 2.45 -21.59 -8.74
N VAL A 127 3.59 -21.12 -9.29
CA VAL A 127 3.71 -19.79 -9.90
C VAL A 127 2.80 -19.66 -11.12
N VAL A 128 2.77 -20.68 -11.98
CA VAL A 128 1.88 -20.71 -13.16
C VAL A 128 0.42 -20.65 -12.71
N VAL A 129 0.03 -21.50 -11.76
CA VAL A 129 -1.34 -21.50 -11.20
C VAL A 129 -1.68 -20.13 -10.60
N GLY A 130 -0.80 -19.55 -9.78
CA GLY A 130 -1.00 -18.25 -9.16
C GLY A 130 -1.22 -17.12 -10.18
N PHE A 131 -0.43 -17.10 -11.26
CA PHE A 131 -0.59 -16.12 -12.35
C PHE A 131 -1.97 -16.21 -13.00
N TYR A 132 -2.44 -17.41 -13.35
CA TYR A 132 -3.75 -17.60 -13.99
C TYR A 132 -4.94 -17.36 -13.07
N VAL A 133 -4.80 -17.64 -11.77
CA VAL A 133 -5.85 -17.42 -10.77
C VAL A 133 -6.01 -15.93 -10.48
N ILE A 134 -4.92 -15.22 -10.18
CA ILE A 134 -4.97 -13.79 -9.83
C ILE A 134 -5.34 -12.93 -11.05
N GLY A 135 -4.85 -13.28 -12.24
CA GLY A 135 -5.13 -12.53 -13.47
C GLY A 135 -6.62 -12.49 -13.87
N LYS A 136 -7.46 -13.33 -13.27
CA LYS A 136 -8.91 -13.42 -13.55
C LYS A 136 -9.79 -12.86 -12.43
N VAL A 137 -9.22 -12.21 -11.42
CA VAL A 137 -9.99 -11.61 -10.33
C VAL A 137 -10.69 -10.32 -10.79
N HIS A 138 -11.97 -10.18 -10.42
CA HIS A 138 -12.76 -8.99 -10.76
C HIS A 138 -12.19 -7.73 -10.08
N HIS A 139 -12.20 -6.58 -10.78
CA HIS A 139 -11.53 -5.37 -10.29
C HIS A 139 -12.03 -4.89 -8.92
N ALA A 140 -13.32 -5.06 -8.63
CA ALA A 140 -13.90 -4.71 -7.33
C ALA A 140 -13.33 -5.54 -6.15
N LEU A 141 -12.70 -6.68 -6.44
CA LEU A 141 -12.17 -7.62 -5.45
C LEU A 141 -10.66 -7.47 -5.23
N HIS A 142 -9.96 -6.54 -5.88
CA HIS A 142 -8.50 -6.37 -5.68
C HIS A 142 -8.13 -6.00 -4.25
N THR A 143 -8.95 -5.17 -3.58
CA THR A 143 -8.70 -4.81 -2.17
C THR A 143 -8.96 -5.98 -1.22
N PRO A 144 -10.11 -6.70 -1.32
CA PRO A 144 -10.28 -7.97 -0.61
C PRO A 144 -9.18 -9.01 -0.92
N LEU A 145 -8.72 -9.10 -2.16
CA LEU A 145 -7.66 -10.03 -2.58
C LEU A 145 -6.35 -9.70 -1.87
N MET A 146 -5.98 -8.43 -1.76
CA MET A 146 -4.81 -7.99 -1.00
C MET A 146 -4.89 -8.39 0.48
N SER A 147 -6.08 -8.28 1.09
CA SER A 147 -6.30 -8.73 2.48
C SER A 147 -6.18 -10.26 2.60
N VAL A 148 -6.68 -11.02 1.63
CA VAL A 148 -6.55 -12.49 1.59
C VAL A 148 -5.11 -12.93 1.44
N THR A 149 -4.34 -12.33 0.53
CA THR A 149 -2.93 -12.69 0.34
C THR A 149 -2.10 -12.40 1.59
N ASN A 150 -2.43 -11.33 2.33
CA ASN A 150 -1.85 -11.10 3.65
C ASN A 150 -2.19 -12.24 4.63
N ALA A 151 -3.46 -12.67 4.71
CA ALA A 151 -3.85 -13.79 5.59
C ALA A 151 -3.16 -15.12 5.22
N ILE A 152 -3.04 -15.41 3.92
CA ILE A 152 -2.39 -16.63 3.40
C ILE A 152 -0.88 -16.61 3.69
N SER A 153 -0.24 -15.43 3.70
CA SER A 153 1.18 -15.30 4.05
C SER A 153 1.51 -15.81 5.47
N GLY A 154 0.49 -15.91 6.33
CA GLY A 154 0.56 -16.55 7.64
C GLY A 154 0.94 -18.04 7.62
N ILE A 155 1.07 -18.68 6.45
CA ILE A 155 1.58 -20.06 6.28
C ILE A 155 2.93 -20.30 6.95
N ILE A 156 3.70 -19.24 7.22
CA ILE A 156 4.92 -19.28 8.06
C ILE A 156 4.69 -19.99 9.42
N VAL A 157 3.45 -20.06 9.91
CA VAL A 157 3.06 -20.82 11.10
C VAL A 157 3.48 -22.29 11.03
N VAL A 158 3.46 -22.91 9.84
CA VAL A 158 3.87 -24.31 9.66
C VAL A 158 5.35 -24.49 9.98
N GLY A 159 6.19 -23.56 9.52
CA GLY A 159 7.62 -23.56 9.83
C GLY A 159 7.88 -23.32 11.31
N ALA A 160 7.15 -22.39 11.93
CA ALA A 160 7.29 -22.09 13.35
C ALA A 160 6.86 -23.26 14.24
N ILE A 161 5.73 -23.93 13.94
CA ILE A 161 5.28 -25.13 14.67
C ILE A 161 6.32 -26.24 14.57
N GLY A 162 6.94 -26.43 13.39
CA GLY A 162 7.99 -27.43 13.19
C GLY A 162 9.22 -27.24 14.11
N GLN A 163 9.46 -26.02 14.59
CA GLN A 163 10.62 -25.69 15.44
C GLN A 163 10.32 -25.75 16.95
N LEU A 164 9.06 -25.93 17.35
CA LEU A 164 8.67 -26.05 18.76
C LEU A 164 9.28 -27.27 19.45
N ALA A 165 9.58 -28.34 18.70
CA ALA A 165 10.19 -29.55 19.22
C ALA A 165 11.74 -29.50 19.25
N SER A 166 12.35 -28.34 19.00
CA SER A 166 13.81 -28.19 18.99
C SER A 166 14.42 -28.37 20.38
N THR A 167 15.66 -28.86 20.48
CA THR A 167 16.35 -29.04 21.79
C THR A 167 16.83 -27.72 22.40
N SER A 168 16.96 -26.66 21.59
CA SER A 168 17.44 -25.36 22.04
C SER A 168 16.28 -24.51 22.56
N VAL A 169 16.35 -24.13 23.84
CA VAL A 169 15.34 -23.25 24.47
C VAL A 169 15.19 -21.92 23.71
N VAL A 170 16.28 -21.37 23.16
CA VAL A 170 16.23 -20.14 22.36
C VAL A 170 15.38 -20.34 21.10
N VAL A 171 15.56 -21.47 20.41
CA VAL A 171 14.80 -21.79 19.19
C VAL A 171 13.33 -22.04 19.54
N GLN A 172 13.03 -22.72 20.64
CA GLN A 172 11.65 -22.91 21.12
C GLN A 172 10.96 -21.58 21.42
N VAL A 173 11.64 -20.64 22.09
CA VAL A 173 11.09 -19.31 22.40
C VAL A 173 10.83 -18.52 21.12
N LEU A 174 11.77 -18.50 20.17
CA LEU A 174 11.59 -17.84 18.89
C LEU A 174 10.46 -18.47 18.06
N ALA A 175 10.35 -19.81 18.09
CA ALA A 175 9.27 -20.55 17.45
C ALA A 175 7.91 -20.18 18.07
N ALA A 176 7.81 -20.10 19.41
CA ALA A 176 6.59 -19.70 20.10
C ALA A 176 6.15 -18.28 19.72
N ILE A 177 7.09 -17.33 19.66
CA ILE A 177 6.82 -15.96 19.18
C ILE A 177 6.39 -15.99 17.71
N GLY A 178 7.04 -16.78 16.87
CA GLY A 178 6.69 -16.96 15.47
C GLY A 178 5.26 -17.48 15.28
N VAL A 179 4.85 -18.49 16.06
CA VAL A 179 3.48 -19.02 16.07
C VAL A 179 2.48 -17.95 16.50
N LEU A 180 2.79 -17.17 17.54
CA LEU A 180 1.93 -16.08 18.00
C LEU A 180 1.72 -15.03 16.90
N LEU A 181 2.79 -14.53 16.29
CA LEU A 181 2.73 -13.51 15.25
C LEU A 181 2.03 -14.02 13.99
N ALA A 182 2.33 -15.25 13.57
CA ALA A 182 1.66 -15.87 12.43
C ALA A 182 0.16 -16.06 12.69
N SER A 183 -0.22 -16.44 13.91
CA SER A 183 -1.63 -16.55 14.30
C SER A 183 -2.35 -15.20 14.20
N ILE A 184 -1.75 -14.12 14.71
CA ILE A 184 -2.31 -12.76 14.57
C ILE A 184 -2.51 -12.40 13.10
N ASN A 185 -1.55 -12.71 12.23
CA ASN A 185 -1.66 -12.47 10.79
C ASN A 185 -2.82 -13.25 10.15
N ILE A 186 -2.95 -14.54 10.45
CA ILE A 186 -4.03 -15.41 9.95
C ILE A 186 -5.39 -14.88 10.40
N PHE A 187 -5.60 -14.76 11.72
CA PHE A 187 -6.89 -14.36 12.28
C PHE A 187 -7.28 -12.93 11.87
N GLY A 188 -6.33 -11.98 11.97
CA GLY A 188 -6.55 -10.60 11.57
C GLY A 188 -6.86 -10.47 10.08
N GLY A 189 -6.06 -11.12 9.23
CA GLY A 189 -6.26 -11.10 7.78
C GLY A 189 -7.61 -11.69 7.36
N PHE A 190 -7.99 -12.86 7.87
CA PHE A 190 -9.30 -13.46 7.55
C PHE A 190 -10.48 -12.70 8.13
N ALA A 191 -10.37 -12.10 9.32
CA ALA A 191 -11.42 -11.27 9.91
C ALA A 191 -11.69 -10.02 9.08
N VAL A 192 -10.62 -9.32 8.63
CA VAL A 192 -10.73 -8.13 7.78
C VAL A 192 -11.31 -8.50 6.42
N THR A 193 -10.79 -9.56 5.77
CA THR A 193 -11.34 -10.05 4.51
C THR A 193 -12.83 -10.35 4.63
N ARG A 194 -13.25 -11.05 5.69
CA ARG A 194 -14.67 -11.37 5.91
C ARG A 194 -15.53 -10.11 6.03
N ARG A 195 -15.04 -9.09 6.76
CA ARG A 195 -15.72 -7.80 6.87
C ARG A 195 -15.81 -7.10 5.51
N MET A 196 -14.75 -7.14 4.70
CA MET A 196 -14.73 -6.58 3.35
C MET A 196 -15.73 -7.26 2.43
N LEU A 197 -15.73 -8.59 2.37
CA LEU A 197 -16.63 -9.36 1.52
C LEU A 197 -18.09 -9.22 1.96
N LYS A 198 -18.37 -9.08 3.26
CA LYS A 198 -19.73 -8.84 3.78
C LYS A 198 -20.34 -7.54 3.23
N MET A 199 -19.54 -6.53 2.91
CA MET A 199 -20.04 -5.28 2.33
C MET A 199 -20.51 -5.44 0.87
N PHE A 200 -20.12 -6.53 0.19
CA PHE A 200 -20.60 -6.87 -1.15
C PHE A 200 -21.85 -7.76 -1.13
N SER A 201 -22.25 -8.29 0.04
CA SER A 201 -23.52 -9.00 0.17
C SER A 201 -24.66 -7.98 0.23
N LYS A 202 -25.62 -8.09 -0.69
CA LYS A 202 -26.88 -7.33 -0.58
C LYS A 202 -27.52 -7.70 0.76
N GLY A 203 -27.86 -6.68 1.56
CA GLY A 203 -28.60 -6.88 2.80
C GLY A 203 -29.97 -7.48 2.50
N GLY A 204 -30.13 -8.79 2.67
CA GLY A 204 -31.43 -9.45 2.61
C GLY A 204 -31.63 -10.60 1.61
N ASN A 205 -30.63 -11.43 1.34
CA ASN A 205 -30.94 -12.81 0.91
C ASN A 205 -30.12 -13.81 1.72
N LYS A 206 -30.85 -14.75 2.31
CA LYS A 206 -30.37 -15.82 3.20
C LYS A 206 -29.28 -16.66 2.55
#